data_AF-A0A7K1TH53-F1
#
_entry.id   AF-A0A7K1TH53-F1
#
_cell.length_a   1.000
_cell.length_b   1.000
_cell.length_c   1.000
_cell.angle_alpha   90.00
_cell.angle_beta   90.00
_cell.angle_gamma   90.00
#
_symmetry.space_group_name_H-M   'P 1'
#
loop_
_entity.id
_entity.type
_entity.pdbx_description
1 polymer ?
#
loop_
_entity_poly.entity_id
_entity_poly.type
_entity_poly.pdbx_seq_one_letter_code
_entity_poly.pdbx_strand_id
1 'polypeptide(L)'
;MRLPHLDQRIHLPWGEAGQLAQAIEWVLCRQLEPPARPTLALVLSFGPLYRVRGRLLARHWVEQHHVGERPRRPWRLSLRYEEVAALLLIWEQAPAAGGAWGEIQRVSLNLTRYVDFDKR
;
A
#
# COMPACT_ATOMS: atom_id res chain seq x y z
N MET A 1 -13.65 -9.80 11.00
CA MET A 1 -14.19 -8.73 11.87
C MET A 1 -13.74 -7.38 11.31
N ARG A 2 -14.60 -6.35 11.27
CA ARG A 2 -14.22 -5.01 10.75
C ARG A 2 -13.95 -4.06 11.93
N LEU A 3 -12.83 -3.34 11.90
CA LEU A 3 -12.43 -2.36 12.92
C LEU A 3 -12.27 -0.96 12.28
N PRO A 4 -13.38 -0.29 11.91
CA PRO A 4 -13.34 0.95 11.13
C PRO A 4 -12.64 2.11 11.85
N HIS A 5 -12.55 2.07 13.18
CA HIS A 5 -11.79 3.06 13.95
C HIS A 5 -10.26 2.94 13.76
N LEU A 6 -9.79 1.84 13.16
CA LEU A 6 -8.38 1.62 12.82
C LEU A 6 -8.07 1.97 11.35
N ASP A 7 -9.07 2.38 10.56
CA ASP A 7 -8.84 2.76 9.17
C ASP A 7 -7.97 4.03 9.11
N GLN A 8 -6.84 3.92 8.39
CA GLN A 8 -5.88 4.98 8.21
C GLN A 8 -6.13 5.75 6.91
N ARG A 9 -5.73 7.01 6.91
CA ARG A 9 -5.80 7.88 5.73
C ARG A 9 -4.42 8.43 5.44
N ILE A 10 -3.92 8.14 4.25
CA ILE A 10 -2.65 8.69 3.77
C ILE A 10 -2.91 9.65 2.61
N HIS A 11 -2.07 10.68 2.50
CA HIS A 11 -2.12 11.61 1.38
C HIS A 11 -1.05 11.22 0.38
N LEU A 12 -1.47 10.89 -0.84
CA LEU A 12 -0.58 10.58 -1.94
C LEU A 12 -0.52 11.78 -2.89
N PRO A 13 0.66 12.39 -3.07
CA PRO A 13 0.93 13.31 -4.15
C PRO A 13 0.59 12.72 -5.52
N TRP A 14 0.39 13.61 -6.49
CA TRP A 14 0.11 13.22 -7.87
C TRP A 14 1.25 12.36 -8.44
N GLY A 15 0.93 11.22 -9.05
CA GLY A 15 1.90 10.29 -9.62
C GLY A 15 2.39 9.21 -8.64
N GLU A 16 2.29 9.40 -7.33
CA GLU A 16 2.74 8.39 -6.35
C GLU A 16 1.82 7.16 -6.31
N ALA A 17 0.55 7.31 -6.71
CA ALA A 17 -0.36 6.16 -6.79
C ALA A 17 0.15 5.08 -7.75
N GLY A 18 0.69 5.48 -8.91
CA GLY A 18 1.27 4.55 -9.89
C GLY A 18 2.53 3.88 -9.37
N GLN A 19 3.42 4.64 -8.71
CA GLN A 19 4.66 4.11 -8.14
C GLN A 19 4.38 3.08 -7.07
N LEU A 20 3.44 3.35 -6.15
CA LEU A 20 3.07 2.40 -5.11
C LEU A 20 2.38 1.16 -5.70
N ALA A 21 1.55 1.31 -6.74
CA ALA A 21 0.94 0.17 -7.41
C ALA A 21 1.99 -0.77 -8.04
N GLN A 22 3.00 -0.19 -8.69
CA GLN A 22 4.11 -0.93 -9.29
C GLN A 22 4.97 -1.61 -8.22
N ALA A 23 5.22 -0.94 -7.09
CA ALA A 23 5.98 -1.53 -5.99
C ALA A 23 5.27 -2.76 -5.39
N ILE A 24 3.95 -2.68 -5.21
CA ILE A 24 3.13 -3.82 -4.77
C ILE A 24 3.19 -4.95 -5.80
N GLU A 25 3.02 -4.65 -7.08
CA GLU A 25 3.07 -5.64 -8.17
C GLU A 25 4.41 -6.35 -8.23
N TRP A 26 5.51 -5.59 -8.13
CA TRP A 26 6.85 -6.14 -8.18
C TRP A 26 7.06 -7.20 -7.10
N VAL A 27 6.63 -6.92 -5.86
CA VAL A 27 6.73 -7.90 -4.76
C VAL A 27 5.85 -9.12 -5.03
N LEU A 28 4.60 -8.91 -5.45
CA LEU A 28 3.68 -10.01 -5.73
C LEU A 28 4.23 -10.94 -6.82
N CYS A 29 4.74 -10.39 -7.92
CA CYS A 29 5.34 -11.18 -9.00
C CYS A 29 6.59 -11.93 -8.52
N ARG A 30 7.50 -11.26 -7.81
CA ARG A 30 8.72 -11.89 -7.26
C ARG A 30 8.42 -13.07 -6.33
N GLN A 31 7.34 -13.00 -5.57
CA GLN A 31 6.95 -14.04 -4.62
C GLN A 31 6.22 -15.23 -5.27
N LEU A 32 5.87 -15.11 -6.56
CA LEU A 32 5.28 -16.17 -7.37
C LEU A 32 6.31 -16.88 -8.27
N GLU A 33 7.50 -16.31 -8.46
CA GLU A 33 8.56 -16.87 -9.29
C GLU A 33 9.37 -17.95 -8.53
N PRO A 34 9.62 -19.14 -9.12
CA PRO A 34 10.54 -20.11 -8.53
C PRO A 34 11.95 -19.51 -8.37
N PRO A 35 12.66 -19.76 -7.24
CA PRO A 35 12.35 -20.70 -6.16
C PRO A 35 11.67 -20.06 -4.93
N ALA A 36 10.90 -18.97 -5.09
CA ALA A 36 10.30 -18.26 -3.98
C ALA A 36 9.49 -19.19 -3.06
N ARG A 37 9.66 -18.99 -1.75
CA ARG A 37 8.93 -19.70 -0.69
C ARG A 37 8.31 -18.65 0.23
N PRO A 38 7.20 -18.01 -0.16
CA PRO A 38 6.60 -16.96 0.64
C PRO A 38 6.16 -17.51 2.00
N THR A 39 6.34 -16.70 3.06
CA THR A 39 5.84 -17.04 4.39
C THR A 39 4.31 -17.04 4.40
N LEU A 40 3.69 -17.75 5.35
CA LEU A 40 2.22 -17.75 5.47
C LEU A 40 1.66 -16.34 5.65
N ALA A 41 2.33 -15.50 6.45
CA ALA A 41 1.95 -14.10 6.65
C ALA A 41 1.92 -13.31 5.33
N LEU A 42 2.88 -13.58 4.44
CA LEU A 42 2.96 -12.94 3.13
C LEU A 42 1.82 -13.39 2.20
N VAL A 43 1.54 -14.70 2.17
CA VAL A 43 0.42 -15.25 1.39
C VAL A 43 -0.91 -14.66 1.85
N LEU A 44 -1.14 -14.55 3.17
CA LEU A 44 -2.35 -13.93 3.73
C LEU A 44 -2.46 -12.43 3.39
N SER A 45 -1.33 -11.78 3.11
CA SER A 45 -1.27 -10.36 2.73
C SER A 45 -1.62 -10.11 1.26
N PHE A 46 -1.66 -11.13 0.40
CA PHE A 46 -1.93 -10.96 -1.03
C PHE A 46 -3.32 -10.36 -1.31
N GLY A 47 -4.36 -10.82 -0.61
CA GLY A 47 -5.71 -10.29 -0.76
C GLY A 47 -5.80 -8.79 -0.45
N PRO A 48 -5.34 -8.33 0.73
CA PRO A 48 -5.21 -6.90 1.04
C PRO A 48 -4.39 -6.12 0.01
N LEU A 49 -3.20 -6.61 -0.38
CA LEU A 49 -2.32 -5.95 -1.35
C LEU A 49 -2.99 -5.79 -2.72
N TYR A 50 -3.67 -6.83 -3.20
CA TYR A 50 -4.41 -6.79 -4.47
C TYR A 50 -5.51 -5.72 -4.47
N ARG A 51 -6.26 -5.61 -3.36
CA ARG A 51 -7.31 -4.59 -3.21
C ARG A 51 -6.73 -3.17 -3.18
N VAL A 52 -5.62 -2.96 -2.50
CA VAL A 52 -4.92 -1.67 -2.47
C VAL A 52 -4.40 -1.31 -3.87
N ARG A 53 -3.72 -2.24 -4.54
CA ARG A 53 -3.21 -2.06 -5.90
C ARG A 53 -4.33 -1.70 -6.88
N GLY A 54 -5.48 -2.36 -6.82
CA GLY A 54 -6.63 -2.02 -7.66
C GLY A 54 -7.09 -0.57 -7.52
N ARG A 55 -7.14 -0.04 -6.29
CA ARG A 55 -7.49 1.36 -6.04
C ARG A 55 -6.42 2.34 -6.52
N LEU A 56 -5.14 1.98 -6.34
CA LEU A 56 -4.02 2.77 -6.81
C LEU A 56 -3.96 2.84 -8.34
N LEU A 57 -4.20 1.73 -9.03
CA LEU A 57 -4.28 1.70 -10.50
C LEU A 57 -5.44 2.52 -11.03
N ALA A 58 -6.62 2.41 -10.41
CA ALA A 58 -7.76 3.25 -10.79
C ALA A 58 -7.42 4.74 -10.65
N ARG A 59 -6.73 5.12 -9.57
CA ARG A 59 -6.26 6.49 -9.39
C ARG A 59 -5.21 6.87 -10.43
N HIS A 60 -4.21 6.03 -10.66
CA HIS A 60 -3.15 6.28 -11.62
C HIS A 60 -3.71 6.48 -13.03
N TRP A 61 -4.69 5.66 -13.44
CA TRP A 61 -5.37 5.82 -14.72
C TRP A 61 -6.05 7.18 -14.84
N VAL A 62 -6.77 7.62 -13.80
CA VAL A 62 -7.35 8.98 -13.75
C VAL A 62 -6.28 10.07 -13.86
N GLU A 63 -5.12 9.87 -13.24
CA GLU A 63 -4.01 10.83 -13.30
C GLU A 63 -3.37 10.91 -14.69
N GLN A 64 -3.23 9.77 -15.38
CA GLN A 64 -2.68 9.69 -16.74
C GLN A 64 -3.63 10.29 -17.79
N HIS A 65 -4.93 10.07 -17.63
CA HIS A 65 -5.96 10.54 -18.57
C HIS A 65 -6.54 11.89 -18.16
N HIS A 66 -5.92 12.57 -17.20
CA HIS A 66 -6.34 13.91 -16.83
C HIS A 66 -6.00 14.90 -17.95
N VAL A 67 -7.03 15.32 -18.68
CA VAL A 67 -6.97 16.44 -19.62
C VAL A 67 -7.67 17.65 -18.97
N GLY A 68 -6.93 18.74 -18.75
CA GLY A 68 -7.47 20.03 -18.28
C GLY A 68 -6.72 20.67 -17.11
N GLU A 69 -7.07 21.92 -16.82
CA GLU A 69 -6.44 22.79 -15.80
C GLU A 69 -6.79 22.44 -14.34
N ARG A 70 -7.48 21.32 -14.07
CA ARG A 70 -7.88 21.01 -12.69
C ARG A 70 -6.63 20.87 -11.82
N PRO A 71 -6.65 21.46 -10.61
CA PRO A 71 -5.50 21.42 -9.74
C PRO A 71 -5.17 19.98 -9.38
N ARG A 72 -3.88 19.62 -9.56
CA ARG A 72 -3.32 18.33 -9.18
C ARG A 72 -3.31 18.19 -7.65
N ARG A 73 -4.48 17.92 -7.08
CA ARG A 73 -4.65 17.79 -5.63
C ARG A 73 -4.15 16.41 -5.17
N PRO A 74 -3.53 16.35 -3.98
CA PRO A 74 -3.16 15.07 -3.38
C PRO A 74 -4.41 14.22 -3.16
N TRP A 75 -4.28 12.93 -3.42
CA TRP A 75 -5.36 11.97 -3.23
C TRP A 75 -5.30 11.37 -1.84
N ARG A 76 -6.44 11.33 -1.14
CA ARG A 76 -6.53 10.70 0.17
C ARG A 76 -6.90 9.22 0.03
N LEU A 77 -5.90 8.34 0.07
CA LEU A 77 -6.12 6.90 0.09
C LEU A 77 -6.55 6.48 1.50
N SER A 78 -7.68 5.78 1.58
CA SER A 78 -8.12 5.12 2.81
C SER A 78 -7.62 3.68 2.81
N LEU A 79 -6.95 3.29 3.90
CA LEU A 79 -6.36 1.99 4.12
C LEU A 79 -6.98 1.36 5.36
N ARG A 80 -7.42 0.12 5.24
CA ARG A 80 -7.84 -0.66 6.41
C ARG A 80 -6.62 -1.13 7.18
N TYR A 81 -6.81 -1.48 8.45
CA TYR A 81 -5.74 -2.04 9.26
C TYR A 81 -5.03 -3.23 8.57
N GLU A 82 -5.77 -4.19 8.01
CA GLU A 82 -5.14 -5.33 7.33
C GLU A 82 -4.36 -4.94 6.07
N GLU A 83 -4.72 -3.82 5.45
CA GLU A 83 -4.03 -3.30 4.27
C GLU A 83 -2.75 -2.56 4.69
N VAL A 84 -2.77 -1.81 5.80
CA VAL A 84 -1.56 -1.20 6.37
C VAL A 84 -0.57 -2.28 6.80
N ALA A 85 -1.03 -3.30 7.53
CA ALA A 85 -0.17 -4.40 7.97
C ALA A 85 0.47 -5.15 6.78
N ALA A 86 -0.32 -5.42 5.74
CA ALA A 86 0.18 -6.05 4.53
C ALA A 86 1.22 -5.19 3.79
N LEU A 87 1.02 -3.87 3.73
CA LEU A 87 1.97 -2.92 3.12
C LEU A 87 3.28 -2.83 3.90
N LEU A 88 3.23 -2.83 5.24
CA LEU A 88 4.44 -2.88 6.08
C LEU A 88 5.21 -4.18 5.88
N LEU A 89 4.52 -5.32 5.78
CA LEU A 89 5.15 -6.62 5.62
C LEU A 89 6.01 -6.71 4.34
N ILE A 90 5.60 -6.03 3.27
CA ILE A 90 6.32 -6.05 2.00
C ILE A 90 7.32 -4.91 1.83
N TRP A 91 7.29 -3.89 2.71
CA TRP A 91 8.07 -2.67 2.54
C TRP A 91 9.52 -2.97 2.21
N GLU A 92 10.22 -3.70 3.09
CA GLU A 92 11.67 -3.89 3.00
C GLU A 92 12.11 -4.53 1.69
N GLN A 93 11.20 -5.25 1.02
CA GLN A 93 11.42 -5.91 -0.25
C GLN A 93 10.93 -5.08 -1.44
N ALA A 94 10.01 -4.15 -1.23
CA ALA A 94 9.39 -3.37 -2.28
C ALA A 94 10.35 -2.29 -2.79
N PRO A 95 10.31 -1.97 -4.10
CA PRO A 95 11.07 -0.84 -4.63
C PRO A 95 10.54 0.49 -4.05
N ALA A 96 11.35 1.54 -4.22
CA ALA A 96 10.97 2.89 -3.81
C ALA A 96 9.64 3.33 -4.46
N ALA A 97 8.75 3.93 -3.67
CA ALA A 97 7.44 4.41 -4.10
C ALA A 97 7.21 5.88 -3.71
N GLY A 98 8.24 6.72 -3.89
CA GLY A 98 8.18 8.13 -3.51
C GLY A 98 8.00 8.33 -2.00
N GLY A 99 7.19 9.33 -1.61
CA GLY A 99 6.83 9.59 -0.22
C GLY A 99 5.83 8.61 0.39
N ALA A 100 5.20 7.75 -0.43
CA ALA A 100 4.11 6.88 -0.01
C ALA A 100 4.51 5.93 1.13
N TRP A 101 5.71 5.35 1.08
CA TRP A 101 6.19 4.48 2.16
C TRP A 101 6.34 5.24 3.48
N GLY A 102 6.91 6.45 3.46
CA GLY A 102 7.01 7.29 4.64
C GLY A 102 5.65 7.60 5.27
N GLU A 103 4.64 7.88 4.45
CA GLU A 103 3.27 8.07 4.93
C GLU A 103 2.65 6.80 5.52
N ILE A 104 2.91 5.63 4.91
CA ILE A 104 2.48 4.32 5.42
C ILE A 104 3.11 4.02 6.78
N GLN A 105 4.42 4.28 6.94
CA GLN A 105 5.14 4.17 8.22
C GLN A 105 4.54 5.11 9.27
N ARG A 106 4.29 6.36 8.87
CA ARG A 106 3.72 7.37 9.77
C ARG A 106 2.36 6.93 10.31
N VAL A 107 1.50 6.37 9.47
CA VAL A 107 0.18 5.89 9.92
C VAL A 107 0.23 4.53 10.62
N SER A 108 1.23 3.69 10.35
CA SER A 108 1.40 2.44 11.08
C SER A 108 1.82 2.67 12.53
N LEU A 109 2.58 3.74 12.82
CA LEU A 109 2.92 4.13 14.19
C LEU A 109 1.68 4.41 15.05
N ASN A 110 0.60 4.91 14.45
CA ASN A 110 -0.68 5.09 15.14
C ASN A 110 -1.34 3.75 15.50
N LEU A 111 -1.03 2.70 14.73
CA LEU A 111 -1.55 1.35 14.91
C LEU A 111 -0.68 0.51 15.85
N THR A 112 0.58 0.88 16.10
CA THR A 112 1.49 0.16 17.01
C THR A 112 0.93 0.03 18.43
N ARG A 113 0.06 0.94 18.87
CA ARG A 113 -0.64 0.85 20.16
C ARG A 113 -1.68 -0.27 20.23
N TYR A 114 -2.12 -0.76 19.08
CA TYR A 114 -3.19 -1.75 18.94
C TYR A 114 -2.69 -3.07 18.35
N VAL A 115 -1.47 -3.07 17.81
CA VAL A 115 -0.92 -4.12 16.97
C VAL A 115 0.55 -4.28 17.30
N ASP A 116 0.92 -5.46 17.78
CA ASP A 116 2.30 -5.81 18.08
C ASP A 116 3.01 -6.22 16.80
N PHE A 117 3.74 -5.28 16.20
CA PHE A 117 4.53 -5.50 14.97
C PHE A 117 5.94 -6.05 15.27
N ASP A 118 6.37 -6.09 16.54
CA ASP A 118 7.75 -6.35 16.97
C ASP A 118 8.00 -7.79 17.44
N LYS A 119 7.10 -8.74 17.15
CA LYS A 119 7.37 -10.17 17.38
C LYS A 119 8.33 -10.70 16.32
N ARG A 120 9.61 -10.34 16.46
CA ARG A 120 10.77 -11.04 15.89
C ARG A 120 11.09 -12.28 16.71
#